data_AF-A0A961L7Z7-F1
#
_entry.id   AF-A0A961L7Z7-F1
#
_cell.length_a   1.000
_cell.length_b   1.000
_cell.length_c   1.000
_cell.angle_alpha   90.00
_cell.angle_beta   90.00
_cell.angle_gamma   90.00
#
_symmetry.space_group_name_H-M   'P 1'
#
loop_
_entity.id
_entity.type
_entity.pdbx_description
1 polymer ?
#
loop_
_entity_poly.entity_id
_entity_poly.type
_entity_poly.pdbx_seq_one_letter_code
_entity_poly.pdbx_strand_id
1 'polypeptide(L)'
;MTLLPSPIERLARARADLRIGLPVVLRGEGRALLAAAAETLSPERLAALLALGEAVIAVTDWRAKTLKARAYDGDLARLVLPKDASAELVAALADPAEDMTHPMKGPFREARGGDASLHRAAIRLTKSARLLPAVVAVEAPAEGLDDLTWIAAGAVAEEAALAPALMPVVSARVPLAV
;
A
#
# COMPACT_ATOMS: atom_id res chain seq x y z
N MET A 1 -15.40 20.84 -17.49
CA MET A 1 -14.08 20.90 -18.14
C MET A 1 -13.75 19.50 -18.65
N THR A 2 -13.54 19.33 -19.95
CA THR A 2 -13.59 18.01 -20.62
C THR A 2 -12.22 17.42 -21.00
N LEU A 3 -11.12 18.15 -20.79
CA LEU A 3 -9.76 17.70 -21.14
C LEU A 3 -8.94 17.19 -19.94
N LEU A 4 -9.42 17.43 -18.71
CA LEU A 4 -8.78 16.92 -17.50
C LEU A 4 -9.42 15.58 -17.13
N PRO A 5 -8.63 14.60 -16.66
CA PRO A 5 -9.18 13.32 -16.26
C PRO A 5 -10.09 13.50 -15.03
N SER A 6 -11.26 12.86 -15.10
CA SER A 6 -12.19 12.70 -14.00
C SER A 6 -11.56 11.93 -12.83
N PRO A 7 -12.14 11.99 -11.62
CA PRO A 7 -11.63 11.23 -10.48
C PRO A 7 -11.50 9.73 -10.75
N ILE A 8 -12.48 9.14 -11.45
CA ILE A 8 -12.48 7.71 -11.82
C ILE A 8 -11.36 7.40 -12.82
N GLU A 9 -11.15 8.25 -13.84
CA GLU A 9 -10.05 8.07 -14.79
C GLU A 9 -8.68 8.22 -14.12
N ARG A 10 -8.55 9.14 -13.15
CA ARG A 10 -7.32 9.26 -12.34
C ARG A 10 -7.06 8.01 -11.50
N LEU A 11 -8.10 7.47 -10.85
CA LEU A 11 -7.98 6.20 -10.12
C LEU A 11 -7.61 5.05 -11.06
N ALA A 12 -8.17 5.01 -12.26
CA ALA A 12 -7.81 4.01 -13.27
C ALA A 12 -6.34 4.11 -13.69
N ARG A 13 -5.82 5.34 -13.90
CA ARG A 13 -4.39 5.58 -14.16
C ARG A 13 -3.53 5.12 -12.99
N ALA A 14 -3.87 5.52 -11.77
CA ALA A 14 -3.12 5.13 -10.58
C ALA A 14 -3.05 3.61 -10.40
N ARG A 15 -4.14 2.88 -10.66
CA ARG A 15 -4.14 1.40 -10.65
C ARG A 15 -3.24 0.82 -11.74
N ALA A 16 -3.21 1.42 -12.93
CA ALA A 16 -2.32 0.99 -14.01
C ALA A 16 -0.85 1.25 -13.66
N ASP A 17 -0.54 2.44 -13.17
CA ASP A 17 0.80 2.86 -12.73
C ASP A 17 1.36 1.90 -11.67
N LEU A 18 0.57 1.59 -10.63
CA LEU A 18 0.98 0.63 -9.59
C LEU A 18 1.25 -0.76 -10.16
N ARG A 19 0.49 -1.22 -11.16
CA ARG A 19 0.70 -2.54 -11.78
C ARG A 19 1.97 -2.61 -12.62
N ILE A 20 2.45 -1.48 -13.15
CA ILE A 20 3.71 -1.40 -13.90
C ILE A 20 4.89 -0.94 -13.04
N GLY A 21 4.70 -0.86 -11.71
CA GLY A 21 5.75 -0.53 -10.75
C GLY A 21 6.05 0.97 -10.62
N LEU A 22 5.18 1.85 -11.15
CA LEU A 22 5.28 3.29 -10.93
C LEU A 22 4.64 3.68 -9.59
N PRO A 23 5.30 4.55 -8.80
CA PRO A 23 4.70 5.09 -7.59
C PRO A 23 3.62 6.12 -7.94
N VAL A 24 2.70 6.33 -7.01
CA VAL A 24 1.63 7.33 -7.09
C VAL A 24 1.70 8.25 -5.87
N VAL A 25 1.16 9.47 -6.00
CA VAL A 25 1.13 10.43 -4.90
C VAL A 25 -0.27 10.51 -4.32
N LEU A 26 -0.42 10.20 -3.04
CA LEU A 26 -1.67 10.38 -2.30
C LEU A 26 -1.62 11.67 -1.49
N ARG A 27 -2.65 12.51 -1.59
CA ARG A 27 -2.76 13.77 -0.84
C ARG A 27 -4.00 13.82 0.05
N GLY A 28 -3.87 14.45 1.20
CA GLY A 28 -4.95 14.66 2.17
C GLY A 28 -4.48 15.51 3.34
N GLU A 29 -5.35 16.39 3.86
CA GLU A 29 -5.09 17.22 5.04
C GLU A 29 -3.74 17.99 5.00
N GLY A 30 -3.39 18.53 3.83
CA GLY A 30 -2.14 19.29 3.65
C GLY A 30 -0.86 18.43 3.56
N ARG A 31 -0.99 17.11 3.58
CA ARG A 31 0.10 16.14 3.46
C ARG A 31 0.08 15.44 2.12
N ALA A 32 1.24 14.99 1.68
CA ALA A 32 1.41 14.15 0.50
C ALA A 32 2.31 12.95 0.82
N LEU A 33 1.92 11.79 0.34
CA LEU A 33 2.61 10.52 0.52
C LEU A 33 2.92 9.94 -0.86
N LEU A 34 4.20 9.70 -1.14
CA LEU A 34 4.62 8.96 -2.30
C LEU A 34 4.56 7.47 -1.96
N ALA A 35 3.75 6.71 -2.69
CA ALA A 35 3.50 5.29 -2.39
C ALA A 35 3.69 4.43 -3.64
N ALA A 36 4.45 3.34 -3.49
CA ALA A 36 4.59 2.28 -4.48
C ALA A 36 3.99 0.98 -3.97
N ALA A 37 3.43 0.16 -4.87
CA ALA A 37 2.99 -1.18 -4.51
C ALA A 37 4.22 -2.05 -4.22
N ALA A 38 4.25 -2.73 -3.07
CA ALA A 38 5.39 -3.54 -2.67
C ALA A 38 5.65 -4.72 -3.63
N GLU A 39 4.60 -5.24 -4.28
CA GLU A 39 4.65 -6.38 -5.20
C GLU A 39 5.40 -6.08 -6.51
N THR A 40 5.29 -4.86 -7.03
CA THR A 40 5.79 -4.47 -8.36
C THR A 40 6.96 -3.50 -8.30
N LEU A 41 7.43 -3.18 -7.09
CA LEU A 41 8.49 -2.21 -6.86
C LEU A 41 9.85 -2.76 -7.29
N SER A 42 10.50 -2.09 -8.23
CA SER A 42 11.85 -2.46 -8.68
C SER A 42 12.94 -1.99 -7.69
N PRO A 43 14.11 -2.65 -7.67
CA PRO A 43 15.23 -2.25 -6.80
C PRO A 43 15.66 -0.78 -7.00
N GLU A 44 15.67 -0.29 -8.25
CA GLU A 44 16.09 1.07 -8.58
C GLU A 44 15.12 2.11 -8.01
N ARG A 45 13.82 1.82 -8.10
CA ARG A 45 12.78 2.70 -7.54
C ARG A 45 12.72 2.63 -6.03
N LEU A 46 12.98 1.46 -5.43
CA LEU A 46 13.13 1.33 -3.99
C LEU A 46 14.29 2.19 -3.51
N ALA A 47 15.46 2.11 -4.15
CA ALA A 47 16.60 2.94 -3.81
C ALA A 47 16.28 4.44 -3.90
N ALA A 48 15.55 4.86 -4.94
CA ALA A 48 15.09 6.24 -5.07
C ALA A 48 14.14 6.66 -3.93
N LEU A 49 13.20 5.80 -3.51
CA LEU A 49 12.31 6.07 -2.38
C LEU A 49 13.07 6.18 -1.06
N LEU A 50 14.04 5.29 -0.80
CA LEU A 50 14.87 5.31 0.41
C LEU A 50 15.77 6.56 0.46
N ALA A 51 16.18 7.09 -0.69
CA ALA A 51 16.97 8.31 -0.77
C ALA A 51 16.18 9.59 -0.40
N LEU A 52 14.85 9.56 -0.51
CA LEU A 52 13.99 10.72 -0.20
C LEU A 52 13.82 10.94 1.31
N GLY A 53 13.95 9.90 2.14
CA GLY A 53 13.76 10.04 3.58
C GLY A 53 13.49 8.73 4.30
N GLU A 54 12.77 8.81 5.41
CA GLU A 54 12.39 7.65 6.20
C GLU A 54 11.21 6.92 5.57
N ALA A 55 11.50 5.91 4.73
CA ALA A 55 10.47 5.09 4.11
C ALA A 55 9.93 4.04 5.09
N VAL A 56 8.64 3.72 4.94
CA VAL A 56 7.98 2.64 5.66
C VAL A 56 7.36 1.67 4.65
N ILE A 57 7.33 0.38 5.00
CA ILE A 57 6.40 -0.56 4.38
C ILE A 57 5.13 -0.63 5.24
N ALA A 58 4.01 -0.24 4.66
CA ALA A 58 2.70 -0.35 5.29
C ALA A 58 2.01 -1.63 4.81
N VAL A 59 1.62 -2.48 5.76
CA VAL A 59 0.95 -3.76 5.52
C VAL A 59 -0.34 -3.84 6.32
N THR A 60 -1.30 -4.64 5.86
CA THR A 60 -2.54 -4.91 6.62
C THR A 60 -2.27 -5.50 8.00
N ASP A 61 -3.21 -5.33 8.93
CA ASP A 61 -3.17 -5.96 10.25
C ASP A 61 -3.02 -7.49 10.18
N TRP A 62 -3.65 -8.14 9.21
CA TRP A 62 -3.54 -9.57 8.98
C TRP A 62 -2.09 -9.98 8.66
N ARG A 63 -1.45 -9.28 7.71
CA ARG A 63 -0.04 -9.54 7.39
C ARG A 63 0.87 -9.21 8.57
N ALA A 64 0.60 -8.12 9.28
CA ALA A 64 1.35 -7.73 10.48
C ALA A 64 1.32 -8.81 11.58
N LYS A 65 0.15 -9.44 11.80
CA LYS A 65 0.00 -10.57 12.75
C LYS A 65 0.92 -11.74 12.39
N THR A 66 0.97 -12.12 11.11
CA THR A 66 1.88 -13.18 10.63
C THR A 66 3.34 -12.81 10.85
N LEU A 67 3.70 -11.56 10.59
CA LEU A 67 5.05 -11.03 10.82
C LEU A 67 5.37 -10.81 12.31
N LYS A 68 4.40 -10.99 13.23
CA LYS A 68 4.51 -10.61 14.65
C LYS A 68 4.87 -9.13 14.87
N ALA A 69 4.46 -8.26 13.94
CA ALA A 69 4.61 -6.82 14.04
C ALA A 69 3.36 -6.18 14.67
N ARG A 70 3.55 -5.06 15.38
CA ARG A 70 2.45 -4.36 16.06
C ARG A 70 1.73 -3.38 15.13
N ALA A 71 0.42 -3.54 14.99
CA ALA A 71 -0.46 -2.62 14.25
C ALA A 71 -0.96 -1.49 15.17
N TYR A 72 -0.15 -0.46 15.40
CA TYR A 72 -0.51 0.66 16.27
C TYR A 72 -1.69 1.51 15.76
N ASP A 73 -1.91 1.51 14.44
CA ASP A 73 -3.00 2.26 13.80
C ASP A 73 -4.34 1.48 13.81
N GLY A 74 -4.35 0.27 14.37
CA GLY A 74 -5.53 -0.60 14.54
C GLY A 74 -5.85 -1.52 13.36
N ASP A 75 -5.64 -1.06 12.12
CA ASP A 75 -5.99 -1.81 10.90
C ASP A 75 -4.82 -2.04 9.92
N LEU A 76 -3.66 -1.45 10.22
CA LEU A 76 -2.42 -1.63 9.47
C LEU A 76 -1.20 -1.48 10.39
N ALA A 77 -0.07 -1.99 9.95
CA ALA A 77 1.23 -1.74 10.56
C ALA A 77 2.13 -1.01 9.56
N ARG A 78 2.88 -0.01 10.05
CA ARG A 78 3.93 0.70 9.31
C ARG A 78 5.28 0.28 9.87
N LEU A 79 6.06 -0.44 9.08
CA LEU A 79 7.39 -0.92 9.46
C LEU A 79 8.42 -0.03 8.80
N VAL A 80 9.29 0.60 9.56
CA VAL A 80 10.34 1.44 8.99
C VAL A 80 11.35 0.55 8.27
N LEU A 81 11.64 0.91 7.01
CA LEU A 81 12.66 0.24 6.22
C LEU A 81 14.06 0.79 6.56
N PRO A 82 15.07 -0.09 6.70
CA PRO A 82 16.47 0.32 6.67
C PRO A 82 16.81 1.10 5.40
N LYS A 83 17.81 1.98 5.45
CA LYS A 83 18.24 2.78 4.28
C LYS A 83 18.82 1.93 3.15
N ASP A 84 19.27 0.72 3.48
CA ASP A 84 19.84 -0.29 2.59
C ASP A 84 18.87 -1.46 2.36
N ALA A 85 17.57 -1.28 2.64
CA ALA A 85 16.56 -2.30 2.41
C ALA A 85 16.56 -2.75 0.94
N SER A 86 16.58 -4.05 0.72
CA SER A 86 16.55 -4.65 -0.61
C SER A 86 15.12 -4.91 -1.09
N ALA A 87 14.95 -5.12 -2.40
CA ALA A 87 13.66 -5.48 -2.97
C ALA A 87 13.19 -6.85 -2.47
N GLU A 88 14.12 -7.78 -2.23
CA GLU A 88 13.83 -9.11 -1.65
C GLU A 88 13.28 -8.97 -0.24
N LEU A 89 13.82 -8.07 0.58
CA LEU A 89 13.27 -7.80 1.91
C LEU A 89 11.84 -7.25 1.80
N VAL A 90 11.60 -6.28 0.91
CA VAL A 90 10.26 -5.73 0.68
C VAL A 90 9.27 -6.81 0.24
N ALA A 91 9.66 -7.66 -0.72
CA ALA A 91 8.86 -8.78 -1.18
C ALA A 91 8.58 -9.78 -0.05
N ALA A 92 9.59 -10.16 0.74
CA ALA A 92 9.43 -11.05 1.88
C ALA A 92 8.45 -10.50 2.93
N LEU A 93 8.42 -9.18 3.14
CA LEU A 93 7.48 -8.55 4.07
C LEU A 93 6.06 -8.47 3.50
N ALA A 94 5.91 -8.23 2.19
CA ALA A 94 4.61 -8.10 1.55
C ALA A 94 3.92 -9.44 1.28
N ASP A 95 4.67 -10.42 0.76
CA ASP A 95 4.15 -11.68 0.21
C ASP A 95 4.20 -12.83 1.25
N PRO A 96 3.05 -13.41 1.64
CA PRO A 96 3.01 -14.62 2.46
C PRO A 96 3.70 -15.84 1.85
N ALA A 97 3.80 -15.94 0.52
CA ALA A 97 4.47 -17.07 -0.14
C ALA A 97 5.96 -17.17 0.24
N GLU A 98 6.58 -16.04 0.57
CA GLU A 98 7.98 -15.95 0.97
C GLU A 98 8.24 -16.35 2.44
N ASP A 99 7.21 -16.76 3.18
CA ASP A 99 7.33 -16.98 4.62
C ASP A 99 8.24 -18.14 5.01
N MET A 100 8.24 -19.20 4.20
CA MET A 100 9.09 -20.36 4.43
C MET A 100 10.54 -20.12 3.98
N THR A 101 10.74 -19.32 2.94
CA THR A 101 12.07 -18.98 2.40
C THR A 101 12.81 -18.02 3.33
N HIS A 102 12.08 -17.10 3.95
CA HIS A 102 12.62 -16.06 4.82
C HIS A 102 12.02 -16.17 6.24
N PRO A 103 12.43 -17.14 7.07
CA PRO A 103 11.80 -17.38 8.36
C PRO A 103 12.06 -16.26 9.39
N MET A 104 13.19 -15.55 9.27
CA MET A 104 13.63 -14.52 10.20
C MET A 104 13.65 -13.14 9.55
N LYS A 105 12.48 -12.51 9.41
CA LYS A 105 12.32 -11.19 8.74
C LYS A 105 12.46 -9.98 9.67
N GLY A 106 12.47 -10.19 10.99
CA GLY A 106 12.58 -9.15 12.01
C GLY A 106 13.94 -9.15 12.72
N PRO A 107 14.15 -8.27 13.72
CA PRO A 107 13.17 -7.42 14.37
C PRO A 107 12.73 -6.21 13.54
N PHE A 108 11.48 -5.78 13.73
CA PHE A 108 10.93 -4.60 13.05
C PHE A 108 11.00 -3.37 13.95
N ARG A 109 11.21 -2.21 13.34
CA ARG A 109 10.93 -0.92 13.96
C ARG A 109 9.58 -0.43 13.45
N GLU A 110 8.53 -0.58 14.25
CA GLU A 110 7.23 -0.05 13.86
C GLU A 110 7.17 1.46 14.08
N ALA A 111 6.69 2.20 13.08
CA ALA A 111 6.42 3.62 13.20
C ALA A 111 5.26 3.83 14.19
N ARG A 112 5.43 4.79 15.11
CA ARG A 112 4.46 5.09 16.17
C ARG A 112 3.90 6.48 15.99
N GLY A 113 2.59 6.63 16.20
CA GLY A 113 1.91 7.91 16.11
C GLY A 113 1.89 8.48 14.68
N GLY A 114 1.49 9.75 14.58
CA GLY A 114 1.18 10.37 13.29
C GLY A 114 -0.09 9.82 12.66
N ASP A 115 -0.54 10.47 11.59
CA ASP A 115 -1.74 10.04 10.87
C ASP A 115 -1.40 9.05 9.73
N ALA A 116 -2.06 7.89 9.77
CA ALA A 116 -1.94 6.80 8.82
C ALA A 116 -3.00 6.80 7.70
N SER A 117 -3.84 7.84 7.60
CA SER A 117 -4.92 7.95 6.61
C SER A 117 -4.44 7.72 5.17
N LEU A 118 -3.31 8.32 4.78
CA LEU A 118 -2.73 8.18 3.44
C LEU A 118 -2.17 6.77 3.19
N HIS A 119 -1.58 6.13 4.20
CA HIS A 119 -1.10 4.74 4.11
C HIS A 119 -2.26 3.78 3.93
N ARG A 120 -3.35 4.00 4.68
CA ARG A 120 -4.60 3.23 4.56
C ARG A 120 -5.21 3.39 3.17
N ALA A 121 -5.25 4.60 2.63
CA ALA A 121 -5.71 4.86 1.27
C ALA A 121 -4.82 4.16 0.24
N ALA A 122 -3.50 4.17 0.41
CA ALA A 122 -2.56 3.50 -0.48
C ALA A 122 -2.77 1.97 -0.50
N ILE A 123 -2.94 1.33 0.67
CA ILE A 123 -3.27 -0.11 0.77
C ILE A 123 -4.62 -0.41 0.11
N ARG A 124 -5.63 0.45 0.28
CA ARG A 124 -6.92 0.28 -0.42
C ARG A 124 -6.76 0.38 -1.93
N LEU A 125 -5.90 1.29 -2.39
CA LEU A 125 -5.61 1.46 -3.81
C LEU A 125 -4.92 0.22 -4.38
N THR A 126 -3.93 -0.38 -3.71
CA THR A 126 -3.31 -1.64 -4.16
C THR A 126 -4.31 -2.79 -4.21
N LYS A 127 -5.19 -2.91 -3.20
CA LYS A 127 -6.30 -3.88 -3.23
C LYS A 127 -7.22 -3.66 -4.45
N SER A 128 -7.60 -2.42 -4.73
CA SER A 128 -8.42 -2.10 -5.92
C SER A 128 -7.69 -2.39 -7.24
N ALA A 129 -6.35 -2.32 -7.22
CA ALA A 129 -5.48 -2.72 -8.31
C ALA A 129 -5.25 -4.25 -8.37
N ARG A 130 -5.84 -5.05 -7.49
CA ARG A 130 -5.63 -6.51 -7.37
C ARG A 130 -4.16 -6.89 -7.15
N LEU A 131 -3.43 -6.03 -6.44
CA LEU A 131 -2.07 -6.29 -5.98
C LEU A 131 -2.12 -6.68 -4.49
N LEU A 132 -1.01 -7.20 -3.98
CA LEU A 132 -0.80 -7.47 -2.56
C LEU A 132 -1.11 -6.21 -1.75
N PRO A 133 -1.76 -6.35 -0.58
CA PRO A 133 -2.21 -5.22 0.22
C PRO A 133 -1.06 -4.65 1.07
N ALA A 134 0.02 -4.25 0.40
CA ALA A 134 1.24 -3.71 0.98
C ALA A 134 1.81 -2.60 0.09
N VAL A 135 2.31 -1.54 0.71
CA VAL A 135 2.92 -0.40 0.00
C VAL A 135 4.22 0.01 0.67
N VAL A 136 5.22 0.41 -0.12
CA VAL A 136 6.36 1.18 0.35
C VAL A 136 6.03 2.65 0.18
N ALA A 137 6.17 3.42 1.25
CA ALA A 137 5.76 4.81 1.27
C ALA A 137 6.77 5.70 1.98
N VAL A 138 6.89 6.93 1.50
CA VAL A 138 7.72 8.00 2.08
C VAL A 138 6.97 9.32 1.95
N GLU A 139 7.24 10.29 2.82
CA GLU A 139 6.70 11.63 2.65
C GLU A 139 7.13 12.20 1.30
N ALA A 140 6.17 12.74 0.54
CA ALA A 140 6.46 13.24 -0.79
C ALA A 140 7.28 14.54 -0.69
N PRO A 141 8.38 14.68 -1.46
CA PRO A 141 9.05 15.98 -1.62
C PRO A 141 8.10 17.03 -2.20
N ALA A 142 8.43 18.30 -1.96
CA ALA A 142 7.63 19.43 -2.44
C ALA A 142 7.63 19.58 -3.97
N GLU A 143 8.67 19.08 -4.65
CA GLU A 143 8.91 19.27 -6.09
C GLU A 143 9.39 17.96 -6.74
N GLY A 144 9.29 17.87 -8.08
CA GLY A 144 9.88 16.78 -8.86
C GLY A 144 9.00 15.52 -9.03
N LEU A 145 7.69 15.62 -8.75
CA LEU A 145 6.73 14.51 -8.87
C LEU A 145 5.59 14.83 -9.85
N ASP A 146 5.75 15.83 -10.71
CA ASP A 146 4.66 16.35 -11.56
C ASP A 146 4.16 15.35 -12.60
N ASP A 147 5.04 14.45 -13.06
CA ASP A 147 4.70 13.40 -14.03
C ASP A 147 4.05 12.16 -13.38
N LEU A 148 3.98 12.09 -12.05
CA LEU A 148 3.32 10.99 -11.35
C LEU A 148 1.82 11.21 -11.25
N THR A 149 1.06 10.13 -11.08
CA THR A 149 -0.38 10.25 -10.86
C THR A 149 -0.67 10.71 -9.42
N TRP A 150 -1.29 11.89 -9.31
CA TRP A 150 -1.77 12.47 -8.05
C TRP A 150 -3.23 12.10 -7.76
N ILE A 151 -3.48 11.56 -6.57
CA ILE A 151 -4.78 11.09 -6.10
C ILE A 151 -5.14 11.72 -4.76
N ALA A 152 -6.36 12.22 -4.63
CA ALA A 152 -6.90 12.61 -3.32
C ALA A 152 -7.30 11.36 -2.53
N ALA A 153 -6.87 11.25 -1.27
CA ALA A 153 -7.18 10.09 -0.43
C ALA A 153 -8.69 9.85 -0.27
N GLY A 154 -9.50 10.92 -0.24
CA GLY A 154 -10.96 10.85 -0.23
C GLY A 154 -11.55 10.12 -1.44
N ALA A 155 -10.99 10.32 -2.64
CA ALA A 155 -11.48 9.66 -3.85
C ALA A 155 -11.29 8.13 -3.79
N VAL A 156 -10.22 7.65 -3.14
CA VAL A 156 -10.01 6.21 -2.92
C VAL A 156 -11.06 5.64 -1.97
N ALA A 157 -11.45 6.41 -0.95
CA ALA A 157 -12.48 5.99 0.01
C ALA A 157 -13.88 5.97 -0.61
N GLU A 158 -14.21 6.97 -1.43
CA GLU A 158 -15.46 7.04 -2.18
C GLU A 158 -15.61 5.86 -3.15
N GLU A 159 -14.59 5.56 -3.95
CA GLU A 159 -14.57 4.40 -4.84
C GLU A 159 -14.78 3.09 -4.07
N ALA A 160 -14.11 2.93 -2.93
CA ALA A 160 -14.27 1.75 -2.09
C ALA A 160 -15.70 1.61 -1.54
N ALA A 161 -16.39 2.72 -1.29
CA ALA A 161 -17.79 2.72 -0.85
C ALA A 161 -18.78 2.43 -2.00
N LEU A 162 -18.39 2.72 -3.25
CA LEU A 162 -19.17 2.41 -4.45
C LEU A 162 -19.05 0.93 -4.87
N ALA A 163 -18.09 0.18 -4.31
CA ALA A 163 -18.00 -1.25 -4.56
C ALA A 163 -19.33 -1.92 -4.14
N PRO A 164 -19.98 -2.69 -5.04
CA PRO A 164 -21.31 -3.22 -4.78
C PRO A 164 -21.29 -4.06 -3.51
N ALA A 165 -22.20 -3.73 -2.58
CA ALA A 165 -22.41 -4.53 -1.39
C ALA A 165 -22.81 -5.95 -1.84
N LEU A 166 -21.97 -6.93 -1.54
CA LEU A 166 -22.30 -8.33 -1.82
C LEU A 166 -23.48 -8.71 -0.92
N MET A 167 -24.62 -8.97 -1.54
CA MET A 167 -25.80 -9.47 -0.82
C MET A 167 -25.70 -11.00 -0.75
N PRO A 168 -25.73 -11.60 0.45
CA PRO A 168 -25.82 -13.05 0.56
C PRO A 168 -27.17 -13.51 -0.02
N VAL A 169 -27.12 -14.27 -1.13
CA VAL A 169 -28.33 -14.79 -1.80
C VAL A 169 -28.76 -16.14 -1.23
N VAL A 170 -27.79 -17.01 -0.92
CA VAL A 170 -28.04 -18.34 -0.36
C VAL A 170 -26.91 -18.77 0.56
N SER A 171 -27.24 -19.50 1.62
CA SER A 171 -26.29 -20.15 2.52
C SER A 171 -26.82 -21.54 2.87
N ALA A 172 -25.95 -22.54 2.87
CA ALA A 172 -26.28 -23.91 3.26
C ALA A 172 -25.10 -24.54 4.01
N ARG A 173 -25.38 -25.51 4.89
CA ARG A 173 -24.34 -26.31 5.54
C ARG A 173 -23.85 -27.39 4.57
N VAL A 174 -22.55 -27.46 4.39
CA VAL A 174 -21.90 -28.49 3.56
C VAL A 174 -21.51 -29.66 4.46
N PRO A 175 -21.88 -30.92 4.13
CA PRO A 175 -21.43 -32.07 4.90
C PRO A 175 -19.93 -32.28 4.66
N LEU A 176 -19.11 -31.82 5.61
CA LEU A 176 -17.68 -32.14 5.66
C LEU A 176 -17.51 -33.42 6.49
N ALA A 177 -16.87 -34.44 5.94
CA ALA A 177 -16.46 -35.61 6.69
C ALA A 177 -15.36 -35.20 7.68
N VAL A 178 -15.56 -35.51 8.96
CA VAL A 178 -14.57 -35.36 10.04
C VAL A 178 -13.64 -36.56 10.04
#